data_AF-A0A661ZDK0-F1
#
_entry.id   AF-A0A661ZDK0-F1
#
_cell.length_a   1.000
_cell.length_b   1.000
_cell.length_c   1.000
_cell.angle_alpha   90.00
_cell.angle_beta   90.00
_cell.angle_gamma   90.00
#
_symmetry.space_group_name_H-M   'P 1'
#
loop_
_entity.id
_entity.type
_entity.pdbx_description
1 polymer ?
#
loop_
_entity_poly.entity_id
_entity_poly.type
_entity_poly.pdbx_seq_one_letter_code
_entity_poly.pdbx_strand_id
1 'polypeptide(L)' 'VNGFDEDYVRPGVGEDHDVEWRLKAKGIKMKPIKNKAIVFHLFHPKNSTKDDALFNDSLMDQKKQARQVSCINGLNKL' A
#
# COMPACT_ATOMS: atom_id res chain seq x y z
N VAL A 1 -0.33 -2.96 12.01
CA VAL A 1 -0.13 -4.11 11.09
C VAL A 1 1.35 -4.40 10.84
N ASN A 2 2.19 -4.13 11.85
CA ASN A 2 3.66 -4.06 11.74
C ASN A 2 4.20 -2.96 10.79
N GLY A 3 3.57 -1.78 10.77
CA GLY A 3 3.97 -0.66 9.91
C GLY A 3 3.57 -0.83 8.44
N PHE A 4 4.32 -0.19 7.54
CA PHE A 4 4.27 -0.44 6.10
C PHE A 4 5.09 -1.67 5.75
N ASP A 5 4.76 -2.32 4.63
CA ASP A 5 5.52 -3.47 4.13
C ASP A 5 6.74 -2.97 3.34
N GLU A 6 7.94 -3.24 3.86
CA GLU A 6 9.20 -2.80 3.25
C GLU A 6 9.58 -3.62 2.01
N ASP A 7 8.79 -4.64 1.64
CA ASP A 7 8.97 -5.35 0.37
C ASP A 7 8.59 -4.48 -0.86
N TYR A 8 7.81 -3.40 -0.67
CA TYR A 8 7.51 -2.44 -1.72
C TYR A 8 8.69 -1.49 -1.96
N VAL A 9 9.60 -1.90 -2.85
CA VAL A 9 10.79 -1.12 -3.22
C VAL A 9 10.65 -0.36 -4.55
N ARG A 10 9.57 -0.62 -5.32
CA ARG A 10 9.33 0.00 -6.64
C ARG A 10 8.32 1.14 -6.56
N PRO A 11 8.49 2.22 -7.34
CA PRO A 11 7.58 3.37 -7.30
C PRO A 11 6.22 3.04 -7.91
N GLY A 12 5.20 3.81 -7.55
CA GLY A 12 3.86 3.72 -8.13
C GLY A 12 2.81 3.28 -7.12
N VAL A 13 2.08 2.22 -7.44
CA VAL A 13 0.93 1.74 -6.66
C VAL A 13 1.33 0.69 -5.64
N GLY A 14 0.47 0.41 -4.65
CA GLY A 14 0.53 -0.82 -3.85
C GLY A 14 0.81 -0.58 -2.38
N GLU A 15 1.89 0.12 -2.03
CA GLU A 15 2.32 0.32 -0.63
C GLU A 15 1.25 1.00 0.24
N ASP A 16 0.59 2.02 -0.31
CA ASP A 16 -0.50 2.76 0.32
C ASP A 16 -1.78 1.92 0.46
N HIS A 17 -2.10 1.13 -0.57
CA HIS A 17 -3.23 0.21 -0.59
C HIS A 17 -3.01 -0.98 0.35
N ASP A 18 -1.77 -1.43 0.51
CA ASP A 18 -1.38 -2.58 1.32
C ASP A 18 -1.61 -2.30 2.81
N VAL A 19 -1.12 -1.16 3.31
CA VAL A 19 -1.36 -0.76 4.71
C VAL A 19 -2.86 -0.57 4.97
N GLU A 20 -3.60 0.01 4.03
CA GLU A 20 -5.05 0.19 4.15
C GLU A 20 -5.76 -1.17 4.25
N TRP A 21 -5.44 -2.11 3.36
CA TRP A 21 -6.00 -3.46 3.37
C TRP A 21 -5.74 -4.16 4.70
N ARG A 22 -4.51 -4.11 5.21
CA ARG A 22 -4.16 -4.74 6.50
C ARG A 22 -4.90 -4.09 7.67
N LEU A 23 -5.00 -2.77 7.69
CA LEU A 23 -5.71 -2.04 8.75
C LEU A 23 -7.20 -2.40 8.75
N LYS A 24 -7.83 -2.44 7.57
CA LYS A 24 -9.22 -2.92 7.42
C LYS A 24 -9.39 -4.35 7.90
N ALA A 25 -8.45 -5.25 7.58
CA ALA A 25 -8.46 -6.63 8.06
C ALA A 25 -8.33 -6.75 9.59
N LYS A 26 -7.76 -5.74 10.26
CA LYS A 26 -7.76 -5.61 11.74
C LYS A 26 -8.99 -4.89 12.30
N GLY A 27 -10.00 -4.60 11.47
CA GLY A 27 -11.26 -3.98 11.89
C GLY A 27 -11.24 -2.45 11.94
N ILE A 28 -10.17 -1.80 11.46
CA ILE A 28 -10.13 -0.34 11.38
C ILE A 28 -11.10 0.15 10.31
N LYS A 29 -11.93 1.13 10.68
CA LYS A 29 -12.88 1.77 9.77
C LYS A 29 -12.31 3.06 9.22
N MET A 30 -12.31 3.19 7.89
CA MET A 30 -11.89 4.42 7.21
C MET A 30 -12.96 5.51 7.38
N LYS A 31 -12.51 6.75 7.60
CA LYS A 31 -13.38 7.93 7.65
C LYS A 31 -13.23 8.71 6.33
N PRO A 32 -14.29 8.86 5.52
CA PRO A 32 -14.21 9.59 4.27
C PRO A 32 -14.09 11.09 4.50
N ILE A 33 -13.25 11.76 3.69
CA ILE A 33 -13.05 13.23 3.68
C ILE A 33 -13.52 13.87 2.37
N LYS A 34 -14.39 13.18 1.62
CA LYS A 34 -14.93 13.65 0.34
C LYS A 34 -15.47 15.08 0.48
N ASN A 35 -15.07 15.97 -0.42
CA ASN A 35 -15.48 17.39 -0.48
C ASN A 35 -15.06 18.25 0.72
N LYS A 36 -14.11 17.83 1.57
CA LYS A 36 -13.66 18.61 2.75
C LYS A 36 -12.19 19.03 2.73
N ALA A 37 -11.31 18.14 2.26
CA ALA A 37 -9.87 18.38 2.21
C ALA A 37 -9.36 18.20 0.78
N ILE A 38 -9.53 19.26 -0.02
CA ILE A 38 -9.10 19.29 -1.42
C ILE A 38 -7.58 19.46 -1.45
N VAL A 39 -6.90 18.58 -2.18
CA VAL A 39 -5.44 18.61 -2.36
C VAL A 39 -5.13 18.85 -3.83
N PHE A 40 -4.17 19.72 -4.11
CA PHE A 40 -3.67 19.96 -5.46
C PHE A 40 -2.36 19.22 -5.66
N HIS A 41 -2.29 18.42 -6.72
CA HIS A 41 -1.07 17.74 -7.13
C HIS A 41 -0.27 18.65 -8.05
N LEU A 42 0.96 18.99 -7.65
CA LEU A 42 1.87 19.74 -8.52
C LEU A 42 2.33 18.82 -9.66
N PHE A 43 2.33 19.34 -10.89
CA PHE A 43 2.71 18.56 -12.06
C PHE A 43 4.15 18.07 -11.95
N HIS A 44 4.35 16.77 -12.21
CA HIS A 44 5.65 16.18 -12.43
C HIS A 44 5.57 15.08 -13.50
N PRO A 45 6.67 14.78 -14.23
CA PRO A 45 6.72 13.63 -15.13
C PRO A 45 6.47 12.31 -14.38
N LYS A 46 5.96 11.31 -15.09
CA LYS A 46 5.74 10.00 -14.50
C LYS A 46 7.08 9.37 -14.11
N ASN A 47 7.15 8.84 -12.88
CA ASN A 47 8.35 8.22 -12.30
C ASN A 47 8.24 6.69 -12.15
N SER A 48 7.16 6.09 -12.64
CA SER A 48 6.92 4.65 -12.60
C SER A 48 6.58 4.11 -13.99
N THR A 49 7.04 2.89 -14.23
CA THR A 49 6.77 2.14 -15.46
C THR A 49 5.54 1.25 -15.28
N LYS A 50 5.12 0.58 -16.37
CA LYS A 50 4.09 -0.45 -16.28
C LYS A 50 4.57 -1.67 -15.48
N ASP A 51 5.85 -2.01 -15.61
CA ASP A 51 6.43 -3.18 -14.95
C ASP A 51 6.55 -2.97 -13.43
N ASP A 52 6.75 -1.73 -12.98
CA ASP A 52 6.70 -1.38 -11.55
C ASP A 52 5.31 -1.65 -10.97
N ALA A 53 4.26 -1.22 -11.68
CA ALA A 53 2.88 -1.46 -11.25
C ALA A 53 2.53 -2.95 -11.23
N LEU A 54 2.87 -3.69 -12.28
CA LEU A 54 2.63 -5.14 -12.35
C LEU A 54 3.35 -5.91 -11.24
N PHE A 55 4.58 -5.50 -10.91
CA PHE A 55 5.33 -6.10 -9.80
C PHE A 55 4.64 -5.83 -8.46
N ASN A 56 4.25 -4.59 -8.18
CA ASN A 56 3.60 -4.23 -6.93
C ASN A 56 2.22 -4.89 -6.78
N ASP A 57 1.44 -5.00 -7.86
CA ASP A 57 0.15 -5.70 -7.86
C ASP A 57 0.33 -7.19 -7.55
N SER A 58 1.30 -7.84 -8.19
CA SER A 58 1.63 -9.26 -7.94
C SER A 58 2.09 -9.49 -6.50
N LEU A 59 2.92 -8.59 -5.96
CA LEU A 59 3.34 -8.63 -4.56
C LEU A 59 2.13 -8.55 -3.62
N MET A 60 1.24 -7.56 -3.83
CA MET A 60 0.04 -7.38 -3.02
C MET A 60 -0.86 -8.62 -3.05
N ASP A 61 -1.05 -9.22 -4.23
CA ASP A 61 -1.87 -10.42 -4.39
C ASP A 61 -1.28 -11.62 -3.64
N GLN A 62 0.04 -11.79 -3.67
CA GLN A 62 0.72 -12.83 -2.87
C GLN A 62 0.47 -12.63 -1.38
N LYS A 63 0.60 -11.38 -0.87
CA LYS A 63 0.35 -11.07 0.56
C LYS A 63 -1.10 -11.36 0.97
N LYS A 64 -2.07 -11.01 0.11
CA LYS A 64 -3.50 -11.29 0.32
C LYS A 64 -3.80 -12.80 0.32
N GLN A 65 -3.26 -13.54 -0.65
CA GLN A 65 -3.43 -14.99 -0.76
C GLN A 65 -2.86 -15.70 0.48
N ALA A 66 -1.70 -15.26 0.96
CA ALA A 66 -1.08 -15.74 2.18
C ALA A 66 -1.78 -15.25 3.46
N ARG A 67 -2.81 -14.40 3.36
CA ARG A 67 -3.52 -13.75 4.49
C ARG A 67 -2.56 -13.09 5.48
N GLN A 68 -1.48 -12.49 4.97
CA GLN A 68 -0.47 -11.81 5.78
C GLN A 68 -1.02 -10.46 6.26
N VAL A 69 -1.87 -10.46 7.29
CA VAL A 69 -2.48 -9.22 7.82
C VAL A 69 -1.45 -8.34 8.56
N SER A 70 -0.32 -8.90 8.97
CA SER A 70 0.83 -8.16 9.50
C SER A 70 2.01 -8.28 8.53
N CYS A 71 2.77 -7.21 8.32
CA CYS A 71 3.98 -7.24 7.52
C CYS A 71 5.01 -8.16 8.18
N ILE A 72 5.60 -9.07 7.42
CA ILE A 72 6.76 -9.87 7.90
C ILE A 72 8.00 -8.97 7.87
N ASN A 73 8.19 -8.27 6.75
CA ASN A 73 9.21 -7.25 6.58
C ASN A 73 8.63 -5.86 6.89
N GLY A 74 8.36 -5.58 8.17
CA GLY A 74 7.81 -4.29 8.62
C GLY A 74 8.73 -3.55 9.57
N LEU A 75 8.13 -2.77 10.49
CA LEU A 75 8.86 -2.07 11.58
C LEU A 75 9.78 -3.02 12.35
N ASN A 76 9.26 -4.21 12.65
CA ASN A 76 10.06 -5.34 13.13
C ASN A 76 10.19 -6.38 12.02
N LYS A 77 11.33 -7.08 11.96
CA LYS A 77 11.52 -8.23 11.07
C LYS A 77 11.07 -9.49 11.81
N LEU A 78 9.94 -10.07 11.35
CA LEU A 78 9.27 -11.21 11.99
C LEU A 78 9.68 -12.55 11.37
#